data_AF-A0A852WIT2-F1
#
_entry.id   AF-A0A852WIT2-F1
#
_cell.length_a   1.000
_cell.length_b   1.000
_cell.length_c   1.000
_cell.angle_alpha   90.00
_cell.angle_beta   90.00
_cell.angle_gamma   90.00
#
_symmetry.space_group_name_H-M   'P 1'
#
loop_
_entity.id
_entity.type
_entity.pdbx_description
1 polymer ?
#
loop_
_entity_poly.entity_id
_entity_poly.type
_entity_poly.pdbx_seq_one_letter_code
_entity_poly.pdbx_strand_id
1 'polypeptide(L)' 'MAAATLGIDDVAHGNRRGALPCNGSNFAVLREIAQHCGHADILREQIWAASASA' A
#
# COMPACT_ATOMS: atom_id res chain seq x y z
N MET A 1 -8.10 -12.48 8.17
CA MET A 1 -8.37 -11.47 7.12
C MET A 1 -9.38 -12.07 6.15
N ALA A 2 -10.57 -11.49 6.00
CA ALA A 2 -11.58 -11.99 5.06
C ALA A 2 -11.11 -11.95 3.58
N ALA A 3 -10.15 -11.08 3.26
CA ALA A 3 -9.52 -11.04 1.94
C ALA A 3 -8.68 -12.30 1.61
N ALA A 4 -8.20 -13.03 2.62
CA ALA A 4 -7.36 -14.22 2.41
C ALA A 4 -8.12 -15.42 1.84
N THR A 5 -9.46 -15.39 1.86
CA THR A 5 -10.33 -16.43 1.31
C THR A 5 -10.88 -16.07 -0.07
N LEU A 6 -10.54 -14.89 -0.61
CA LEU A 6 -10.97 -14.46 -1.95
C LEU A 6 -9.89 -14.81 -2.97
N GLY A 7 -10.31 -15.42 -4.07
CA GLY A 7 -9.48 -15.63 -5.25
C GLY A 7 -9.09 -14.30 -5.91
N ILE A 8 -8.02 -14.31 -6.69
CA ILE A 8 -7.48 -13.10 -7.33
C ILE A 8 -8.46 -12.44 -8.30
N ASP A 9 -9.35 -13.23 -8.90
CA ASP A 9 -10.38 -12.79 -9.85
C ASP A 9 -11.76 -12.61 -9.21
N ASP A 10 -11.89 -12.85 -7.91
CA ASP A 10 -13.16 -12.67 -7.22
C ASP A 10 -13.54 -11.20 -7.17
N VAL A 11 -14.83 -10.92 -7.24
CA VAL A 11 -15.36 -9.56 -7.13
C VAL A 11 -15.61 -9.24 -5.65
N ALA A 12 -14.90 -8.22 -5.14
CA ALA A 12 -15.11 -7.71 -3.79
C ALA A 12 -16.22 -6.65 -3.80
N HIS A 13 -17.23 -6.88 -2.96
CA HIS A 13 -18.30 -5.91 -2.70
C HIS A 13 -17.94 -5.03 -1.49
N GLY A 14 -18.37 -3.77 -1.50
CA GLY A 14 -18.15 -2.82 -0.39
C GLY A 14 -17.03 -1.80 -0.59
N ASN A 15 -16.36 -1.78 -1.75
CA ASN A 15 -15.47 -0.68 -2.10
C ASN A 15 -16.31 0.60 -2.42
N ARG A 16 -15.84 1.77 -1.97
CA ARG A 16 -16.48 3.08 -2.24
C ARG A 16 -16.69 3.35 -3.73
N ARG A 17 -15.86 2.75 -4.60
CA ARG A 17 -15.94 2.85 -6.06
C ARG A 17 -16.92 1.85 -6.70
N GLY A 18 -17.68 1.09 -5.89
CA GLY A 18 -18.54 0.00 -6.36
C GLY A 18 -17.85 -1.36 -6.28
N ALA A 19 -18.54 -2.41 -6.71
CA ALA A 19 -17.97 -3.76 -6.74
C ALA A 19 -16.77 -3.82 -7.69
N LEU A 20 -15.62 -4.28 -7.20
CA LEU A 20 -14.37 -4.28 -7.96
C LEU A 20 -13.67 -5.63 -7.85
N PRO A 21 -12.97 -6.07 -8.91
CA PRO A 21 -12.11 -7.24 -8.84
C PRO A 21 -11.06 -7.15 -7.72
N CYS A 22 -10.78 -8.28 -7.08
CA CYS A 22 -9.78 -8.38 -6.02
C CYS A 22 -8.37 -8.04 -6.53
N ASN A 23 -8.04 -8.41 -7.77
CA ASN A 23 -6.76 -8.06 -8.39
C ASN A 23 -6.49 -6.54 -8.39
N GLY A 24 -7.45 -5.72 -8.86
CA GLY A 24 -7.33 -4.26 -8.91
C GLY A 24 -7.25 -3.64 -7.52
N SER A 25 -7.96 -4.22 -6.56
CA SER A 25 -7.87 -3.81 -5.14
C SER A 25 -6.49 -4.12 -4.55
N ASN A 26 -5.92 -5.30 -4.80
CA ASN A 26 -4.59 -5.69 -4.32
C ASN A 26 -3.48 -4.82 -4.92
N PHE A 27 -3.51 -4.55 -6.23
CA PHE A 27 -2.51 -3.66 -6.84
C PHE A 27 -2.58 -2.23 -6.31
N ALA A 28 -3.78 -1.73 -6.01
CA ALA A 28 -3.94 -0.41 -5.39
C ALA A 28 -3.32 -0.36 -3.99
N VAL A 29 -3.52 -1.41 -3.18
CA VAL A 29 -2.90 -1.53 -1.84
C VAL A 29 -1.38 -1.61 -1.95
N LEU A 30 -0.85 -2.44 -2.85
CA LEU A 30 0.60 -2.55 -3.06
C LEU A 30 1.23 -1.23 -3.49
N ARG A 31 0.53 -0.46 -4.35
CA ARG A 31 0.98 0.87 -4.76
C ARG A 31 1.03 1.84 -3.58
N GLU A 32 -0.01 1.88 -2.76
CA GLU A 32 -0.06 2.77 -1.59
C GLU A 32 1.05 2.44 -0.60
N ILE A 33 1.28 1.14 -0.34
CA ILE A 33 2.37 0.67 0.53
C ILE A 33 3.72 1.10 -0.05
N ALA A 34 3.97 0.88 -1.35
CA ALA A 34 5.21 1.30 -1.99
C ALA A 34 5.43 2.81 -1.89
N GLN A 35 4.37 3.63 -2.04
CA GLN A 35 4.45 5.08 -1.87
C GLN A 35 4.81 5.46 -0.42
N HIS A 36 4.15 4.87 0.58
CA HIS A 36 4.48 5.11 1.98
C HIS A 36 5.91 4.68 2.33
N CYS A 37 6.36 3.54 1.81
CA CYS A 37 7.74 3.10 1.99
C CYS A 37 8.74 4.10 1.39
N GLY A 38 8.47 4.65 0.19
CA GLY A 38 9.31 5.69 -0.40
C GLY A 38 9.39 6.95 0.47
N HIS A 39 8.27 7.41 1.03
CA HIS A 39 8.27 8.54 1.96
C HIS A 39 9.04 8.24 3.26
N ALA A 40 8.86 7.04 3.82
CA ALA A 40 9.58 6.61 5.02
C ALA A 40 11.10 6.54 4.77
N ASP A 41 11.50 6.13 3.57
CA ASP A 41 12.91 6.05 3.19
C ASP A 41 13.59 7.43 3.10
N ILE A 42 12.90 8.40 2.49
CA ILE A 42 13.36 9.79 2.46
C ILE A 42 13.51 10.36 3.87
N LEU A 43 12.52 10.13 4.75
CA LEU A 43 12.59 10.58 6.14
C LEU A 43 13.76 9.92 6.90
N ARG A 44 14.00 8.63 6.68
CA ARG A 44 15.15 7.89 7.23
C ARG A 44 16.47 8.54 6.81
N GLU A 45 16.62 8.87 5.53
CA GLU A 45 17.82 9.54 5.00
C GLU A 45 18.02 10.94 5.62
N GLN A 46 16.95 11.72 5.75
CA GLN A 46 17.01 13.05 6.36
C GLN A 46 17.43 13.00 7.84
N ILE A 47 16.90 12.03 8.61
CA ILE A 47 17.27 11.83 10.01
C ILE A 47 18.76 11.46 10.13
N TRP A 48 19.26 10.59 9.25
CA TRP A 48 20.68 10.24 9.22
C TRP A 48 21.57 11.40 8.83
N ALA A 49 21.20 12.17 7.81
CA ALA A 49 21.93 13.37 7.42
C ALA A 49 21.97 14.41 8.56
N ALA A 50 20.84 14.65 9.22
CA ALA A 50 20.76 15.55 10.37
C ALA A 50 21.64 15.06 11.54
N SER A 51 21.61 13.77 11.84
CA SER A 51 22.39 13.17 12.93
C SER A 51 23.90 13.13 12.66
N ALA A 52 24.32 13.06 11.39
CA ALA A 52 25.73 13.11 10.99
C ALA A 52 26.31 14.54 10.97
N SER A 53 25.45 15.56 10.99
CA SER A 53 25.83 16.98 10.96
C SER A 53 25.94 17.63 12.35
N ALA A 54 25.66 16.89 13.41
CA ALA A 54 25.75 17.30 14.82
C ALA A 54 26.98 16.68 15.49
#